data_AF-A0A1V6IRB2-F1
#
_entry.id   AF-A0A1V6IRB2-F1
#
_cell.length_a   1.000
_cell.length_b   1.000
_cell.length_c   1.000
_cell.angle_alpha   90.00
_cell.angle_beta   90.00
_cell.angle_gamma   90.00
#
_symmetry.space_group_name_H-M   'P 1'
#
loop_
_entity.id
_entity.type
_entity.pdbx_description
1 polymer ?
#
loop_
_entity_poly.entity_id
_entity_poly.type
_entity_poly.pdbx_seq_one_letter_code
_entity_poly.pdbx_strand_id
1 'polypeptide(L)'
;MAKALGSGFPIGAAAVTPELSNVFQPGNHASTFGGTPLASAVALATLETIEKENLLANANQMGARLMDGLRRLATTNPLITAVRGKGLMIGLELNAPAKPYEAKARENGLLCIATGEHVLRFVPPLVVNADQIDRALAILTQSLTP
;
A
#
# COMPACT_ATOMS: atom_id res chain seq x y z
N MET A 1 6.39 2.54 -13.55
CA MET A 1 5.07 2.20 -12.97
C MET A 1 4.78 0.72 -13.19
N ALA A 2 4.07 0.07 -12.26
CA ALA A 2 3.68 -1.35 -12.29
C ALA A 2 2.65 -1.59 -11.16
N LYS A 3 2.62 -2.78 -10.54
CA LYS A 3 1.83 -3.12 -9.33
C LYS A 3 0.35 -2.70 -9.48
N ALA A 4 -0.05 -1.63 -8.79
CA ALA A 4 -1.40 -1.10 -8.82
C ALA A 4 -1.88 -0.74 -10.23
N LEU A 5 -0.97 -0.42 -11.16
CA LEU A 5 -1.31 -0.16 -12.57
C LEU A 5 -2.13 -1.28 -13.21
N GLY A 6 -1.88 -2.53 -12.83
CA GLY A 6 -2.56 -3.68 -13.43
C GLY A 6 -3.70 -4.27 -12.61
N SER A 7 -4.03 -3.71 -11.43
CA SER A 7 -5.01 -4.33 -10.51
C SER A 7 -4.80 -5.85 -10.30
N GLY A 8 -3.54 -6.30 -10.28
CA GLY A 8 -3.17 -7.71 -10.17
C GLY A 8 -2.72 -8.37 -11.48
N PHE A 9 -3.03 -7.79 -12.64
CA PHE A 9 -2.53 -8.26 -13.94
C PHE A 9 -1.10 -7.76 -14.22
N PRO A 10 -0.21 -8.57 -14.84
CA PRO A 10 1.16 -8.14 -15.15
C PRO A 10 1.21 -7.00 -16.18
N ILE A 11 1.59 -5.81 -15.72
CA ILE A 11 1.93 -4.67 -16.59
C ILE A 11 2.97 -3.77 -15.92
N GLY A 12 3.88 -3.24 -16.73
CA GLY A 12 4.82 -2.19 -16.35
C GLY A 12 4.90 -1.12 -17.42
N ALA A 13 5.20 0.11 -17.02
CA ALA A 13 5.36 1.25 -17.92
C ALA A 13 6.50 2.15 -17.44
N ALA A 14 7.29 2.68 -18.37
CA ALA A 14 8.24 3.76 -18.14
C ALA A 14 7.71 5.02 -18.81
N ALA A 15 7.62 6.11 -18.05
CA ALA A 15 7.26 7.41 -18.58
C ALA A 15 8.52 8.27 -18.64
N VAL A 16 8.73 8.95 -19.76
CA VAL A 16 9.89 9.80 -20.02
C VAL A 16 9.41 11.15 -20.53
N THR A 17 10.25 12.18 -20.42
CA THR A 17 9.94 13.49 -21.00
C THR A 17 10.17 13.46 -22.52
N PRO A 18 9.60 14.40 -23.28
CA PRO A 18 9.77 14.45 -24.73
C PRO A 18 11.24 14.52 -25.18
N GLU A 19 12.11 15.16 -24.42
CA GLU A 19 13.54 15.29 -24.73
C GLU A 19 14.25 13.92 -24.74
N LEU A 20 13.69 12.94 -24.03
CA LEU A 20 14.22 11.58 -23.92
C LEU A 20 13.44 10.56 -24.76
N SER A 21 12.38 10.96 -25.46
CA SER A 21 11.49 10.02 -26.18
C SER A 21 12.20 9.25 -27.30
N ASN A 22 13.26 9.82 -27.85
CA ASN A 22 14.02 9.26 -28.96
C ASN A 22 15.34 8.59 -28.52
N VAL A 23 15.58 8.40 -27.22
CA VAL A 23 16.79 7.71 -26.74
C VAL A 23 16.78 6.24 -27.15
N PHE A 24 15.66 5.55 -26.94
CA PHE A 24 15.51 4.18 -27.43
C PHE A 24 15.00 4.19 -28.88
N GLN A 25 15.74 3.48 -29.72
CA GLN A 25 15.39 3.20 -31.10
C GLN A 25 14.79 1.79 -31.21
N PRO A 26 14.08 1.47 -32.31
CA PRO A 26 13.55 0.13 -32.55
C PRO A 26 14.62 -0.96 -32.34
N GLY A 27 14.31 -1.94 -31.49
CA GLY A 27 15.20 -3.05 -31.14
C GLY A 27 16.09 -2.83 -29.91
N ASN A 28 16.16 -1.63 -29.33
CA ASN A 28 16.97 -1.40 -28.12
C ASN A 28 16.34 -1.98 -26.84
N HIS A 29 15.01 -1.96 -26.75
CA HIS A 29 14.26 -2.49 -25.63
C HIS A 29 12.93 -3.06 -26.12
N ALA A 30 12.64 -4.31 -25.78
CA ALA A 30 11.43 -4.98 -26.21
C ALA A 30 11.02 -6.06 -25.20
N SER A 31 9.74 -6.41 -25.21
CA SER A 31 9.21 -7.56 -24.49
C SER A 31 8.06 -8.14 -25.29
N THR A 32 8.06 -9.46 -25.52
CA THR A 32 7.01 -10.17 -26.28
C THR A 32 5.62 -9.92 -25.70
N PHE A 33 5.52 -9.78 -24.37
CA PHE A 33 4.27 -9.52 -23.66
C PHE A 33 4.14 -8.07 -23.17
N GLY A 34 5.05 -7.18 -23.58
CA GLY A 34 5.00 -5.77 -23.23
C GLY A 34 3.89 -5.05 -23.98
N GLY A 35 2.98 -4.39 -23.26
CA GLY A 35 1.96 -3.52 -23.86
C GLY A 35 0.86 -4.25 -24.64
N THR A 36 0.59 -5.53 -24.33
CA THR A 36 -0.50 -6.27 -24.99
C THR A 36 -1.85 -5.55 -24.84
N PRO A 37 -2.80 -5.72 -25.80
CA PRO A 37 -4.11 -5.09 -25.70
C PRO A 37 -4.85 -5.40 -24.40
N LEU A 38 -4.75 -6.65 -23.90
CA LEU A 38 -5.36 -7.04 -22.64
C LEU A 38 -4.73 -6.31 -21.43
N ALA A 39 -3.39 -6.30 -21.35
CA ALA A 39 -2.70 -5.60 -20.27
C ALA A 39 -3.06 -4.09 -20.26
N SER A 40 -3.06 -3.48 -21.45
CA SER A 40 -3.40 -2.07 -21.64
C SER A 40 -4.86 -1.77 -21.27
N ALA A 41 -5.81 -2.64 -21.62
CA ALA A 41 -7.21 -2.50 -21.25
C ALA A 41 -7.43 -2.58 -19.73
N VAL A 42 -6.74 -3.51 -19.05
CA VAL A 42 -6.78 -3.61 -17.58
C VAL A 42 -6.23 -2.35 -16.91
N ALA A 43 -5.13 -1.82 -17.44
CA ALA A 43 -4.53 -0.61 -16.91
C ALA A 43 -5.42 0.61 -17.11
N LEU A 44 -6.03 0.75 -18.29
CA LEU A 44 -7.00 1.81 -18.56
C LEU A 44 -8.19 1.74 -17.60
N ALA A 45 -8.83 0.57 -17.47
CA ALA A 45 -9.95 0.38 -16.55
C ALA A 45 -9.58 0.68 -15.09
N THR A 46 -8.35 0.34 -14.68
CA THR A 46 -7.83 0.65 -13.34
C THR A 46 -7.72 2.16 -13.12
N LEU A 47 -7.13 2.89 -14.08
CA LEU A 47 -6.99 4.35 -14.00
C LEU A 47 -8.35 5.05 -13.99
N GLU A 48 -9.25 4.65 -14.89
CA GLU A 48 -10.62 5.16 -14.95
C GLU A 48 -11.39 4.93 -13.63
N THR A 49 -11.21 3.78 -13.00
CA THR A 49 -11.82 3.47 -11.70
C THR A 49 -11.27 4.38 -10.60
N ILE A 50 -9.95 4.59 -10.56
CA ILE A 50 -9.31 5.50 -9.59
C ILE A 50 -9.89 6.91 -9.70
N GLU A 51 -10.08 7.41 -10.92
CA GLU A 51 -10.65 8.74 -11.17
C GLU A 51 -12.15 8.80 -10.86
N LYS A 52 -12.94 7.88 -11.42
CA LYS A 52 -14.41 7.86 -11.30
C LYS A 52 -14.88 7.70 -9.86
N GLU A 53 -14.20 6.87 -9.08
CA GLU A 53 -14.53 6.61 -7.68
C GLU A 53 -13.80 7.54 -6.70
N ASN A 54 -13.01 8.49 -7.21
CA ASN A 54 -12.24 9.46 -6.42
C ASN A 54 -11.36 8.79 -5.34
N LEU A 55 -10.69 7.70 -5.71
CA LEU A 55 -9.95 6.86 -4.76
C LEU A 55 -8.74 7.57 -4.13
N LEU A 56 -8.24 8.63 -4.77
CA LEU A 56 -7.20 9.48 -4.17
C LEU A 56 -7.74 10.21 -2.92
N ALA A 57 -8.95 10.74 -2.98
CA ALA A 57 -9.57 11.39 -1.83
C ALA A 57 -9.82 10.36 -0.71
N ASN A 58 -10.34 9.17 -1.05
CA ASN A 58 -10.52 8.10 -0.06
C ASN A 58 -9.19 7.67 0.58
N ALA A 59 -8.13 7.51 -0.22
CA ALA A 59 -6.81 7.15 0.29
C ALA A 59 -6.23 8.19 1.26
N ASN A 60 -6.48 9.48 1.01
CA ASN A 60 -6.08 10.54 1.94
C ASN A 60 -6.92 10.48 3.24
N GLN A 61 -8.24 10.33 3.12
CA GLN A 61 -9.16 10.31 4.26
C GLN A 61 -8.93 9.08 5.15
N MET A 62 -8.90 7.89 4.57
CA MET A 62 -8.69 6.64 5.30
C MET A 62 -7.25 6.50 5.78
N GLY A 63 -6.29 7.02 5.02
CA GLY A 63 -4.90 7.13 5.46
C GLY A 63 -4.75 7.98 6.72
N ALA A 64 -5.39 9.15 6.76
CA ALA A 64 -5.42 10.00 7.95
C ALA A 64 -6.06 9.26 9.15
N ARG A 65 -7.21 8.61 8.94
CA ARG A 65 -7.89 7.84 9.98
C ARG A 65 -6.99 6.74 10.57
N LEU A 66 -6.33 5.96 9.71
CA LEU A 66 -5.45 4.88 10.15
C LEU A 66 -4.22 5.45 10.89
N MET A 67 -3.56 6.48 10.35
CA MET A 67 -2.41 7.11 11.01
C MET A 67 -2.77 7.69 12.38
N ASP A 68 -3.91 8.37 12.51
CA ASP A 68 -4.33 8.94 13.78
C ASP A 68 -4.71 7.87 14.80
N GLY A 69 -5.33 6.76 14.35
CA GLY A 69 -5.57 5.59 15.18
C GLY A 69 -4.29 4.95 15.69
N LEU A 70 -3.30 4.76 14.82
CA LEU A 70 -1.99 4.21 15.18
C LEU A 70 -1.23 5.14 16.13
N ARG A 71 -1.29 6.47 15.93
CA ARG A 71 -0.70 7.46 16.83
C ARG A 71 -1.34 7.42 18.21
N ARG A 72 -2.67 7.31 18.29
CA ARG A 72 -3.36 7.12 19.57
C ARG A 72 -2.90 5.84 20.25
N LEU A 73 -2.81 4.73 19.53
CA LEU A 73 -2.30 3.46 20.07
C LEU A 73 -0.86 3.61 20.60
N ALA A 74 -0.01 4.37 19.89
CA ALA A 74 1.37 4.64 20.32
C ALA A 74 1.46 5.39 21.65
N THR A 75 0.48 6.26 21.97
CA THR A 75 0.48 6.98 23.26
C THR A 75 0.35 6.07 24.48
N THR A 76 -0.24 4.88 24.29
CA THR A 76 -0.50 3.91 25.37
C THR A 76 0.33 2.63 25.24
N ASN A 77 1.17 2.51 24.21
CA ASN A 77 1.89 1.28 23.93
C ASN A 77 3.39 1.56 23.69
N PRO A 78 4.27 1.26 24.67
CA PRO A 78 5.69 1.54 24.58
C PRO A 78 6.41 0.69 23.53
N LEU A 79 5.78 -0.34 22.97
CA LEU A 79 6.32 -1.11 21.85
C LEU A 79 6.48 -0.24 20.60
N ILE A 80 5.62 0.77 20.42
CA ILE A 80 5.56 1.59 19.21
C ILE A 80 6.50 2.80 19.36
N THR A 81 7.45 2.94 18.44
CA THR A 81 8.42 4.05 18.43
C THR A 81 8.04 5.17 17.47
N ALA A 82 7.40 4.85 16.34
CA ALA A 82 7.01 5.85 15.34
C ALA A 82 5.86 5.39 14.44
N VAL A 83 5.08 6.37 13.96
CA VAL A 83 4.05 6.19 12.92
C VAL A 83 4.36 7.14 11.77
N ARG A 84 4.58 6.61 10.56
CA ARG A 84 4.88 7.41 9.36
C ARG A 84 4.17 6.89 8.13
N GLY A 85 3.97 7.74 7.13
CA GLY A 85 3.35 7.32 5.87
C GLY A 85 2.73 8.47 5.11
N LYS A 86 2.13 8.13 3.96
CA LYS A 86 1.33 9.05 3.15
C LYS A 86 0.18 8.29 2.51
N GLY A 87 -1.04 8.84 2.61
CA GLY A 87 -2.25 8.14 2.19
C GLY A 87 -2.34 6.76 2.86
N LEU A 88 -2.57 5.72 2.08
CA LEU A 88 -2.68 4.34 2.55
C LEU A 88 -1.36 3.55 2.53
N MET A 89 -0.21 4.20 2.34
CA MET A 89 1.10 3.56 2.53
C MET A 89 1.69 4.00 3.86
N ILE A 90 1.47 3.16 4.89
CA ILE A 90 1.75 3.51 6.29
C ILE A 90 2.68 2.47 6.92
N GLY A 91 3.64 2.94 7.71
CA GLY A 91 4.55 2.15 8.52
C GLY A 91 4.38 2.46 10.01
N LEU A 92 4.32 1.40 10.81
CA LEU A 92 4.35 1.41 12.26
C LEU A 92 5.66 0.79 12.73
N GLU A 93 6.52 1.60 13.33
CA GLU A 93 7.83 1.16 13.84
C GLU A 93 7.71 0.69 15.28
N LEU A 94 8.38 -0.42 15.58
CA LEU A 94 8.38 -1.07 16.89
C LEU A 94 9.81 -1.07 17.44
N ASN A 95 9.97 -1.07 18.77
CA ASN A 95 11.27 -1.29 19.42
C ASN A 95 11.63 -2.78 19.60
N ALA A 96 10.96 -3.65 18.85
CA ALA A 96 11.20 -5.09 18.83
C ALA A 96 11.06 -5.61 17.39
N PRO A 97 11.56 -6.82 17.07
CA PRO A 97 11.34 -7.41 15.75
C PRO A 97 9.85 -7.46 15.40
N ALA A 98 9.48 -7.02 14.21
CA ALA A 98 8.07 -6.89 13.81
C ALA A 98 7.43 -8.22 13.39
N LYS A 99 8.23 -9.25 13.08
CA LYS A 99 7.75 -10.52 12.53
C LYS A 99 6.81 -11.32 13.46
N PRO A 100 7.08 -11.42 14.78
CA PRO A 100 6.13 -12.02 15.72
C PRO A 100 4.79 -11.28 15.76
N TYR A 101 4.81 -9.95 15.70
CA TYR A 101 3.59 -9.13 15.74
C TYR A 101 2.79 -9.20 14.43
N GLU A 102 3.45 -9.35 13.27
CA GLU A 102 2.78 -9.69 12.00
C GLU A 102 2.06 -11.04 12.09
N ALA A 103 2.72 -12.06 12.65
CA ALA A 103 2.12 -13.38 12.82
C ALA A 103 0.87 -13.32 13.72
N LYS A 104 0.97 -12.60 14.85
CA LYS A 104 -0.15 -12.40 15.78
C LYS A 104 -1.28 -11.55 15.19
N ALA A 105 -0.97 -10.54 14.38
CA ALA A 105 -1.97 -9.78 13.63
C ALA A 105 -2.73 -10.69 12.66
N ARG A 106 -2.01 -11.56 11.94
CA ARG A 106 -2.61 -12.53 11.02
C ARG A 106 -3.50 -13.54 11.74
N GLU A 107 -3.06 -14.09 12.88
CA GLU A 107 -3.87 -14.98 13.72
C GLU A 107 -5.17 -14.31 14.18
N ASN A 108 -5.11 -13.02 14.50
CA ASN A 108 -6.27 -12.22 14.87
C ASN A 108 -7.09 -11.71 13.67
N GLY A 109 -6.73 -12.09 12.44
CA GLY A 109 -7.50 -11.80 11.22
C GLY A 109 -7.12 -10.51 10.48
N LEU A 110 -5.93 -9.95 10.71
CA LEU A 110 -5.39 -8.80 9.98
C LEU A 110 -4.14 -9.18 9.19
N LEU A 111 -4.19 -8.97 7.87
CA LEU A 111 -3.01 -9.12 7.00
C LEU A 111 -2.24 -7.80 6.91
N CYS A 112 -1.00 -7.82 7.38
CA CYS A 112 -0.01 -6.76 7.20
C CYS A 112 1.35 -7.40 6.88
N ILE A 113 2.36 -6.59 6.58
CA ILE A 113 3.69 -7.09 6.21
C ILE A 113 4.73 -6.47 7.15
N ALA A 114 5.51 -7.27 7.86
CA ALA A 114 6.74 -6.77 8.45
C ALA A 114 7.77 -6.50 7.34
N THR A 115 8.30 -5.28 7.30
CA THR A 115 9.30 -4.82 6.33
C THR A 115 10.51 -4.27 7.08
N GLY A 116 11.71 -4.65 6.66
CA GLY A 116 12.88 -4.51 7.54
C GLY A 116 12.71 -5.32 8.82
N GLU A 117 13.48 -4.99 9.84
CA GLU A 117 13.47 -5.71 11.11
C GLU A 117 12.32 -5.28 12.03
N HIS A 118 11.97 -3.98 12.02
CA HIS A 118 11.18 -3.35 13.07
C HIS A 118 9.88 -2.66 12.61
N VAL A 119 9.47 -2.78 11.35
CA VAL A 119 8.31 -2.02 10.83
C VAL A 119 7.19 -2.95 10.37
N LEU A 120 5.98 -2.75 10.89
CA LEU A 120 4.75 -3.25 10.28
C LEU A 120 4.27 -2.27 9.21
N ARG A 121 4.11 -2.73 7.98
CA ARG A 121 3.64 -1.95 6.84
C ARG A 121 2.21 -2.31 6.48
N PHE A 122 1.40 -1.27 6.29
CA PHE A 122 0.02 -1.33 5.83
C PHE A 122 -0.08 -0.70 4.45
N VAL A 123 -0.69 -1.45 3.53
CA VAL A 123 -0.99 -1.05 2.15
C VAL A 123 -2.36 -1.63 1.74
N PRO A 124 -3.45 -1.27 2.44
CA PRO A 124 -4.78 -1.79 2.13
C PRO A 124 -5.24 -1.32 0.73
N PRO A 125 -6.24 -1.98 0.14
CA PRO A 125 -6.87 -1.53 -1.11
C PRO A 125 -7.37 -0.08 -0.99
N LEU A 126 -7.33 0.67 -2.09
CA LEU A 126 -7.74 2.09 -2.11
C LEU A 126 -9.25 2.29 -1.84
N VAL A 127 -10.03 1.21 -1.91
CA VAL A 127 -11.48 1.18 -1.60
C VAL A 127 -11.78 0.83 -0.13
N VAL A 128 -10.76 0.70 0.73
CA VAL A 128 -10.94 0.42 2.15
C VAL A 128 -11.85 1.49 2.79
N ASN A 129 -12.70 1.09 3.72
CA ASN A 129 -13.65 1.98 4.39
C ASN A 129 -13.33 2.17 5.89
N ALA A 130 -14.05 3.10 6.54
CA ALA A 130 -13.82 3.46 7.93
C ALA A 130 -13.97 2.27 8.90
N ASP A 131 -14.99 1.44 8.72
CA ASP A 131 -15.26 0.29 9.58
C ASP A 131 -14.12 -0.76 9.49
N GLN A 132 -13.59 -0.97 8.29
CA GLN A 132 -12.43 -1.85 8.07
C GLN A 132 -11.17 -1.30 8.73
N ILE A 133 -10.94 0.01 8.65
CA ILE A 133 -9.82 0.68 9.35
C ILE A 133 -9.96 0.53 10.86
N ASP A 134 -11.15 0.77 11.41
CA ASP A 134 -11.41 0.66 12.85
C ASP A 134 -11.25 -0.77 13.35
N ARG A 135 -11.73 -1.75 12.57
CA ARG A 135 -11.52 -3.17 12.87
C ARG A 135 -10.04 -3.54 12.85
N ALA A 136 -9.27 -3.02 11.89
CA ALA A 136 -7.83 -3.24 11.86
C ALA A 136 -7.13 -2.66 13.09
N LEU A 137 -7.50 -1.44 13.51
CA LEU A 137 -6.97 -0.80 14.72
C LEU A 137 -7.31 -1.60 16.00
N ALA A 138 -8.53 -2.14 16.09
CA ALA A 138 -8.93 -3.00 17.20
C ALA A 138 -8.11 -4.30 17.23
N ILE A 139 -7.89 -4.94 16.08
CA ILE A 139 -7.02 -6.12 15.97
C ILE A 139 -5.59 -5.78 16.40
N LEU A 140 -5.02 -4.67 15.91
CA LEU A 140 -3.67 -4.24 16.27
C LEU A 140 -3.51 -3.97 17.76
N THR A 141 -4.53 -3.42 18.40
CA THR A 141 -4.53 -3.21 19.86
C THR A 141 -4.38 -4.54 20.61
N GLN A 142 -5.00 -5.61 20.13
CA GLN A 142 -4.89 -6.96 20.71
C GLN A 142 -3.57 -7.66 20.32
N SER A 143 -3.07 -7.41 19.12
CA SER A 143 -1.87 -8.06 18.60
C SER A 143 -0.58 -7.45 19.16
N LEU A 144 -0.57 -6.16 19.48
CA LEU A 144 0.61 -5.41 19.93
C LEU A 144 0.71 -5.36 21.46
N THR A 145 0.43 -6.46 22.16
CA THR A 145 0.74 -6.56 23.60
C THR A 145 2.21 -6.97 23.77
N PRO A 146 2.89 -6.48 24.83
CA PRO A 146 4.17 -7.02 25.26
C PRO A 146 4.14 -8.55 25.43
#